data_AF-A0A1F2XCB7-F1
#
_entry.id   AF-A0A1F2XCB7-F1
#
_cell.length_a   1.000
_cell.length_b   1.000
_cell.length_c   1.000
_cell.angle_alpha   90.00
_cell.angle_beta   90.00
_cell.angle_gamma   90.00
#
_symmetry.space_group_name_H-M   'P 1'
#
loop_
_entity.id
_entity.type
_entity.pdbx_description
1 polymer ?
#
loop_
_entity_poly.entity_id
_entity_poly.type
_entity_poly.pdbx_seq_one_letter_code
_entity_poly.pdbx_strand_id
1 'polypeptide(L)'
;MTTKISRFPKERPVKRPLIIAFLLAVIATACGDDSTATTATSLATTTTAAATTTAAATTTAAAGTTAGTTTTAAPPTTGSATTTPAYVIDQTAFFPGVFGGAGDPHGSGCIVGTDALSDGVWFGFATAVASGTITFDLACFFTGDAAVAAAGADGEEAFDFYIRNQNPKLYTVPIAPDAEVFFIDGMTIELTEIPVSAWPSNESYLRCPDQYCGVWLYVNDAVATGVVEQYLP
;
A
#
# COMPACT_ATOMS: atom_id res chain seq x y z
N MET A 1 27.06 49.11 14.26
CA MET A 1 26.53 47.75 14.05
C MET A 1 26.26 47.61 12.56
N THR A 2 27.12 46.88 11.86
CA THR A 2 27.21 46.90 10.38
C THR A 2 26.59 45.61 9.83
N THR A 3 25.43 45.73 9.20
CA THR A 3 24.66 44.61 8.65
C THR A 3 25.33 44.08 7.38
N LYS A 4 25.77 42.82 7.44
CA LYS A 4 26.43 42.09 6.35
C LYS A 4 25.35 41.45 5.46
N ILE A 5 25.11 42.03 4.28
CA ILE A 5 24.21 41.50 3.26
C ILE A 5 24.96 40.38 2.51
N SER A 6 24.58 39.13 2.74
CA SER A 6 25.09 37.97 2.01
C SER A 6 24.44 37.90 0.63
N ARG A 7 25.28 38.00 -0.42
CA ARG A 7 24.89 37.85 -1.82
C ARG A 7 24.65 36.36 -2.12
N PHE A 8 23.46 36.02 -2.62
CA PHE A 8 23.18 34.73 -3.22
C PHE A 8 23.99 34.55 -4.53
N PRO A 9 24.58 33.36 -4.78
CA PRO A 9 25.24 33.09 -6.04
C PRO A 9 24.23 32.90 -7.18
N LYS A 10 24.54 33.56 -8.30
CA LYS A 10 23.82 33.53 -9.58
C LYS A 10 23.97 32.16 -10.24
N GLU A 11 22.90 31.38 -10.31
CA GLU A 11 22.86 30.11 -11.03
C GLU A 11 23.12 30.33 -12.53
N ARG A 12 23.96 29.48 -13.11
CA ARG A 12 24.27 29.48 -14.54
C ARG A 12 23.32 28.51 -15.25
N PRO A 13 22.76 28.88 -16.42
CA PRO A 13 21.92 27.98 -17.20
C PRO A 13 22.76 26.83 -17.77
N VAL A 14 22.49 25.61 -17.32
CA VAL A 14 23.10 24.39 -17.87
C VAL A 14 22.33 24.00 -19.13
N LYS A 15 22.94 24.25 -20.29
CA LYS A 15 22.48 23.72 -21.58
C LYS A 15 22.80 22.23 -21.63
N ARG A 16 21.79 21.36 -21.53
CA ARG A 16 21.93 19.93 -21.81
C ARG A 16 21.79 19.70 -23.32
N PRO A 17 22.84 19.21 -24.02
CA PRO A 17 22.74 18.92 -25.44
C PRO A 17 21.94 17.64 -25.69
N LEU A 18 21.04 17.80 -26.65
CA LEU A 18 20.19 16.84 -27.31
C LEU A 18 21.04 15.72 -27.94
N ILE A 19 20.88 14.47 -27.50
CA ILE A 19 21.40 13.28 -28.20
C ILE A 19 20.20 12.38 -28.50
N ILE A 20 19.58 12.63 -29.66
CA ILE A 20 18.70 11.70 -30.35
C ILE A 20 19.25 11.61 -31.78
N ALA A 21 19.96 10.54 -32.08
CA ALA A 21 20.35 10.13 -33.43
C ALA A 21 19.82 8.69 -33.60
N PHE A 22 18.61 8.53 -34.14
CA PHE A 22 18.34 8.25 -35.55
C PHE A 22 18.95 6.92 -36.03
N LEU A 23 18.30 5.80 -35.69
CA LEU A 23 18.45 4.53 -36.40
C LEU A 23 17.08 4.13 -36.96
N LEU A 24 16.80 4.64 -38.16
CA LEU A 24 15.60 4.34 -38.92
C LEU A 24 15.98 4.33 -40.39
N ALA A 25 16.35 3.15 -40.90
CA ALA A 25 16.42 2.90 -42.34
C ALA A 25 16.42 1.40 -42.64
N VAL A 26 15.54 1.00 -43.57
CA VAL A 26 15.46 -0.28 -44.29
C VAL A 26 14.86 -1.40 -43.42
N ILE A 27 13.63 -1.87 -43.67
CA ILE A 27 13.30 -2.78 -44.77
C ILE A 27 11.82 -2.59 -45.19
N ALA A 28 11.63 -2.17 -46.43
CA ALA A 28 10.42 -2.45 -47.20
C ALA A 28 10.90 -2.95 -48.56
N THR A 29 10.57 -4.21 -48.91
CA THR A 29 10.33 -4.77 -50.26
C THR A 29 10.52 -6.28 -50.24
N ALA A 30 9.42 -7.03 -50.36
CA ALA A 30 9.23 -8.09 -51.37
C ALA A 30 7.99 -8.94 -51.03
N CYS A 31 6.92 -8.68 -51.78
CA CYS A 31 5.90 -9.68 -52.08
C CYS A 31 6.46 -10.73 -53.06
N GLY A 32 5.90 -11.93 -52.99
CA GLY A 32 5.94 -12.97 -54.03
C GLY A 32 6.89 -14.13 -53.69
N ASP A 33 6.57 -15.39 -53.92
CA ASP A 33 5.35 -16.07 -54.36
C ASP A 33 5.55 -17.57 -54.05
N ASP A 34 4.44 -18.28 -53.86
CA ASP A 34 4.18 -19.72 -53.94
C ASP A 34 5.15 -20.85 -53.49
N SER A 35 4.49 -21.89 -52.96
CA SER A 35 4.82 -23.32 -52.96
C SER A 35 5.55 -23.95 -51.76
N THR A 36 4.77 -24.81 -51.09
CA THR A 36 5.14 -26.11 -50.51
C THR A 36 6.12 -26.12 -49.33
N ALA A 37 5.58 -26.28 -48.11
CA ALA A 37 5.78 -27.50 -47.32
C ALA A 37 5.08 -27.37 -45.96
N THR A 38 4.15 -28.29 -45.75
CA THR A 38 3.57 -28.65 -44.46
C THR A 38 4.65 -28.90 -43.42
N THR A 39 4.63 -28.18 -42.30
CA THR A 39 5.14 -28.70 -41.02
C THR A 39 4.26 -28.15 -39.91
N ALA A 40 3.22 -28.90 -39.58
CA ALA A 40 2.46 -28.72 -38.36
C ALA A 40 3.35 -29.16 -37.20
N THR A 41 4.00 -28.21 -36.54
CA THR A 41 4.64 -28.47 -35.24
C THR A 41 3.55 -28.38 -34.18
N SER A 42 2.90 -29.51 -33.93
CA SER A 42 2.04 -29.70 -32.76
C SER A 42 2.91 -29.57 -31.51
N LEU A 43 2.79 -28.46 -30.78
CA LEU A 43 3.34 -28.35 -29.44
C LEU A 43 2.48 -29.22 -28.52
N ALA A 44 3.08 -30.32 -28.07
CA ALA A 44 2.48 -31.26 -27.14
C ALA A 44 2.26 -30.58 -25.78
N THR A 45 1.00 -30.43 -25.42
CA THR A 45 0.56 -30.07 -24.07
C THR A 45 0.98 -31.16 -23.10
N THR A 46 1.96 -30.88 -22.24
CA THR A 46 2.34 -31.81 -21.17
C THR A 46 1.55 -31.43 -19.91
N THR A 47 0.34 -31.96 -19.79
CA THR A 47 -0.48 -31.88 -18.58
C THR A 47 0.06 -32.88 -17.56
N THR A 48 0.81 -32.41 -16.57
CA THR A 48 1.19 -33.23 -15.41
C THR A 48 0.12 -33.09 -14.34
N ALA A 49 -0.72 -34.13 -14.21
CA ALA A 49 -1.67 -34.27 -13.13
C ALA A 49 -0.94 -34.64 -11.84
N ALA A 50 -1.00 -33.79 -10.82
CA ALA A 50 -0.53 -34.12 -9.48
C ALA A 50 -1.62 -34.93 -8.75
N ALA A 51 -1.20 -36.05 -8.17
CA ALA A 51 -2.06 -37.05 -7.55
C ALA A 51 -2.69 -36.56 -6.23
N THR A 52 -4.00 -36.73 -6.14
CA THR A 52 -4.77 -36.70 -4.90
C THR A 52 -4.37 -37.89 -4.02
N THR A 53 -3.89 -37.63 -2.81
CA THR A 53 -3.79 -38.67 -1.78
C THR A 53 -4.70 -38.31 -0.61
N THR A 54 -5.85 -38.98 -0.58
CA THR A 54 -6.78 -38.98 0.55
C THR A 54 -6.29 -40.00 1.58
N ALA A 55 -5.85 -39.52 2.74
CA ALA A 55 -5.65 -40.37 3.91
C ALA A 55 -6.87 -40.23 4.84
N ALA A 56 -7.67 -41.28 4.90
CA ALA A 56 -8.71 -41.44 5.91
C ALA A 56 -8.05 -41.91 7.20
N ALA A 57 -8.13 -41.11 8.27
CA ALA A 57 -7.83 -41.54 9.63
C ALA A 57 -9.14 -41.83 10.36
N THR A 58 -9.44 -43.12 10.49
CA THR A 58 -10.40 -43.64 11.47
C THR A 58 -9.71 -43.67 12.83
N THR A 59 -10.30 -43.05 13.86
CA THR A 59 -9.94 -43.36 15.25
C THR A 59 -11.15 -43.21 16.18
N THR A 60 -11.66 -44.38 16.54
CA THR A 60 -12.18 -44.86 17.83
C THR A 60 -12.66 -43.85 18.87
N ALA A 61 -13.94 -43.99 19.22
CA ALA A 61 -14.58 -43.42 20.40
C ALA A 61 -14.00 -43.99 21.71
N ALA A 62 -13.72 -43.11 22.67
CA ALA A 62 -13.59 -43.46 24.08
C ALA A 62 -14.72 -42.78 24.88
N ALA A 63 -15.41 -43.57 25.68
CA ALA A 63 -16.51 -43.17 26.53
C ALA A 63 -16.03 -42.57 27.85
N GLY A 64 -16.78 -41.57 28.32
CA GLY A 64 -17.02 -41.31 29.74
C GLY A 64 -16.00 -40.43 30.45
N THR A 65 -16.37 -39.18 30.75
CA THR A 65 -16.03 -38.53 32.03
C THR A 65 -17.05 -37.43 32.33
N THR A 66 -17.73 -37.61 33.48
CA THR A 66 -18.37 -36.67 34.41
C THR A 66 -18.46 -35.20 34.02
N ALA A 67 -19.70 -34.70 33.92
CA ALA A 67 -20.03 -33.29 33.89
C ALA A 67 -19.68 -32.62 35.23
N GLY A 68 -18.53 -31.97 35.29
CA GLY A 68 -18.21 -30.95 36.29
C GLY A 68 -18.68 -29.59 35.79
N THR A 69 -19.76 -29.06 36.35
CA THR A 69 -20.18 -27.66 36.18
C THR A 69 -19.13 -26.74 36.79
N THR A 70 -18.14 -26.36 35.99
CA THR A 70 -17.20 -25.31 36.35
C THR A 70 -17.79 -24.01 35.81
N THR A 71 -18.37 -23.21 36.71
CA THR A 71 -18.75 -21.83 36.41
C THR A 71 -17.45 -21.06 36.17
N THR A 72 -17.02 -20.97 34.92
CA THR A 72 -15.97 -20.04 34.49
C THR A 72 -16.51 -18.64 34.71
N ALA A 73 -15.99 -17.95 35.72
CA ALA A 73 -16.22 -16.53 35.90
C ALA A 73 -15.80 -15.83 34.59
N ALA A 74 -16.71 -15.04 34.02
CA ALA A 74 -16.41 -14.23 32.85
C ALA A 74 -15.11 -13.44 33.13
N PRO A 75 -14.14 -13.41 32.19
CA PRO A 75 -12.98 -12.55 32.32
C PRO A 75 -13.46 -11.13 32.66
N PRO A 76 -12.81 -10.43 33.60
CA PRO A 76 -13.16 -9.05 33.84
C PRO A 76 -13.03 -8.31 32.52
N THR A 77 -14.14 -7.77 32.02
CA THR A 77 -14.15 -6.78 30.95
C THR A 77 -13.41 -5.57 31.51
N THR A 78 -12.09 -5.53 31.28
CA THR A 78 -11.31 -4.32 31.42
C THR A 78 -11.95 -3.33 30.46
N GLY A 79 -12.74 -2.39 30.98
CA GLY A 79 -13.29 -1.32 30.17
C GLY A 79 -12.12 -0.65 29.47
N SER A 80 -12.12 -0.68 28.14
CA SER A 80 -11.18 0.13 27.36
C SER A 80 -11.32 1.56 27.85
N ALA A 81 -10.29 2.05 28.53
CA ALA A 81 -10.19 3.48 28.76
C ALA A 81 -10.18 4.13 27.38
N THR A 82 -11.10 5.06 27.14
CA THR A 82 -11.10 5.90 25.95
C THR A 82 -9.90 6.84 26.06
N THR A 83 -8.74 6.35 25.65
CA THR A 83 -7.55 7.18 25.49
C THR A 83 -7.74 8.02 24.24
N THR A 84 -7.52 9.33 24.35
CA THR A 84 -7.51 10.21 23.16
C THR A 84 -6.44 9.70 22.18
N PRO A 85 -6.77 9.48 20.90
CA PRO A 85 -5.80 9.00 19.92
C PRO A 85 -4.64 10.00 19.80
N ALA A 86 -3.41 9.48 19.77
CA ALA A 86 -2.21 10.28 19.59
C ALA A 86 -2.07 10.79 18.14
N TYR A 87 -2.56 10.01 17.18
CA TYR A 87 -2.56 10.33 15.76
C TYR A 87 -3.99 10.57 15.28
N VAL A 88 -4.25 11.78 14.79
CA VAL A 88 -5.56 12.25 14.31
C VAL A 88 -5.46 12.73 12.86
N ILE A 89 -6.55 12.60 12.11
CA ILE A 89 -6.62 13.02 10.72
C ILE A 89 -6.62 14.54 10.64
N ASP A 90 -5.68 15.11 9.89
CA ASP A 90 -5.66 16.53 9.55
C ASP A 90 -6.20 16.71 8.13
N GLN A 91 -7.47 17.08 8.01
CA GLN A 91 -8.14 17.30 6.73
C GLN A 91 -7.70 18.59 6.03
N THR A 92 -6.88 19.43 6.67
CA THR A 92 -6.38 20.67 6.05
C THR A 92 -5.13 20.45 5.19
N ALA A 93 -4.50 19.28 5.33
CA ALA A 93 -3.34 18.88 4.56
C ALA A 93 -3.71 17.76 3.58
N PHE A 94 -3.12 17.80 2.37
CA PHE A 94 -3.36 16.77 1.36
C PHE A 94 -2.72 15.42 1.72
N PHE A 95 -1.63 15.45 2.50
CA PHE A 95 -0.97 14.28 3.07
C PHE A 95 -0.51 14.61 4.50
N PRO A 96 -0.30 13.59 5.36
CA PRO A 96 0.27 13.78 6.68
C PRO A 96 1.64 14.46 6.63
N GLY A 97 2.01 15.17 7.70
CA GLY A 97 3.37 15.70 7.83
C GLY A 97 4.44 14.60 7.84
N VAL A 98 5.71 15.00 7.67
CA VAL A 98 6.86 14.12 7.90
C VAL A 98 7.12 14.06 9.40
N PHE A 99 7.06 12.87 10.01
CA PHE A 99 7.31 12.71 11.46
C PHE A 99 8.77 12.35 11.78
N GLY A 100 9.54 11.97 10.77
CA GLY A 100 10.99 11.77 10.86
C GLY A 100 11.79 13.06 10.72
N GLY A 101 13.02 12.93 10.20
CA GLY A 101 13.90 14.03 9.82
C GLY A 101 13.59 14.61 8.45
N ALA A 102 14.27 15.71 8.12
CA ALA A 102 14.20 16.29 6.79
C ALA A 102 14.73 15.30 5.73
N GLY A 103 13.92 15.04 4.70
CA GLY A 103 14.23 14.04 3.65
C GLY A 103 13.58 12.67 3.87
N ASP A 104 12.89 12.47 4.99
CA ASP A 104 12.11 11.25 5.26
C ASP A 104 10.76 11.27 4.52
N PRO A 105 10.13 10.11 4.29
CA PRO A 105 8.80 10.08 3.70
C PRO A 105 7.76 10.67 4.67
N HIS A 106 6.59 10.99 4.13
CA HIS A 106 5.43 11.41 4.90
C HIS A 106 4.98 10.33 5.88
N GLY A 107 4.39 10.77 7.00
CA GLY A 107 3.98 9.92 8.10
C GLY A 107 5.16 9.37 8.92
N SER A 108 5.02 8.13 9.38
CA SER A 108 5.91 7.45 10.32
C SER A 108 7.07 6.70 9.65
N GLY A 109 7.24 6.80 8.33
CA GLY A 109 8.41 6.24 7.67
C GLY A 109 8.18 4.93 6.91
N CYS A 110 9.31 4.27 6.63
CA CYS A 110 9.45 3.02 5.88
C CYS A 110 9.74 1.80 6.77
N ILE A 111 9.42 1.85 8.07
CA ILE A 111 10.03 0.91 9.03
C ILE A 111 9.59 -0.53 8.75
N VAL A 112 10.57 -1.33 8.31
CA VAL A 112 10.49 -2.78 8.20
C VAL A 112 11.19 -3.38 9.42
N GLY A 113 10.50 -4.18 10.23
CA GLY A 113 11.19 -4.83 11.37
C GLY A 113 10.33 -5.57 12.36
N THR A 114 9.07 -5.17 12.56
CA THR A 114 8.14 -5.83 13.48
C THR A 114 7.12 -6.68 12.72
N ASP A 115 6.41 -7.56 13.43
CA ASP A 115 5.30 -8.36 12.87
C ASP A 115 3.93 -7.67 13.04
N ALA A 116 3.90 -6.58 13.79
CA ALA A 116 2.75 -5.70 13.93
C ALA A 116 3.16 -4.27 13.55
N LEU A 117 2.22 -3.53 12.97
CA LEU A 117 2.41 -2.11 12.67
C LEU A 117 2.33 -1.33 13.99
N SER A 118 3.36 -0.56 14.31
CA SER A 118 3.37 0.25 15.54
C SER A 118 2.47 1.46 15.38
N ASP A 119 2.19 2.14 16.49
CA ASP A 119 1.47 3.41 16.48
C ASP A 119 2.16 4.43 15.57
N GLY A 120 1.36 5.18 14.81
CA GLY A 120 1.87 6.07 13.78
C GLY A 120 0.86 6.38 12.68
N VAL A 121 1.33 7.09 11.66
CA VAL A 121 0.59 7.33 10.41
C VAL A 121 1.36 6.71 9.25
N TRP A 122 0.75 5.76 8.56
CA TRP A 122 1.46 4.89 7.64
C TRP A 122 0.83 4.93 6.26
N PHE A 123 1.65 5.13 5.22
CA PHE A 123 1.20 4.96 3.84
C PHE A 123 1.33 3.51 3.40
N GLY A 124 0.44 3.05 2.54
CA GLY A 124 0.55 1.73 1.95
C GLY A 124 -0.67 1.38 1.11
N PHE A 125 -0.79 0.11 0.79
CA PHE A 125 -1.86 -0.40 -0.06
C PHE A 125 -2.80 -1.31 0.72
N ALA A 126 -4.10 -1.00 0.66
CA ALA A 126 -5.16 -1.83 1.22
C ALA A 126 -5.48 -3.00 0.27
N THR A 127 -4.82 -4.14 0.47
CA THR A 127 -4.94 -5.30 -0.43
C THR A 127 -6.17 -6.17 -0.15
N ALA A 128 -6.69 -6.15 1.09
CA ALA A 128 -7.94 -6.80 1.45
C ALA A 128 -8.55 -6.14 2.70
N VAL A 129 -9.88 -6.19 2.81
CA VAL A 129 -10.62 -5.73 4.00
C VAL A 129 -11.69 -6.77 4.32
N ALA A 130 -11.66 -7.32 5.53
CA ALA A 130 -12.63 -8.30 5.97
C ALA A 130 -12.70 -8.34 7.50
N SER A 131 -13.90 -8.59 8.03
CA SER A 131 -14.10 -8.88 9.47
C SER A 131 -13.51 -7.82 10.42
N GLY A 132 -13.58 -6.54 10.06
CA GLY A 132 -13.02 -5.44 10.87
C GLY A 132 -11.50 -5.38 10.86
N THR A 133 -10.84 -5.97 9.86
CA THR A 133 -9.40 -5.93 9.67
C THR A 133 -9.05 -5.52 8.24
N ILE A 134 -7.91 -4.86 8.09
CA ILE A 134 -7.28 -4.54 6.82
C ILE A 134 -5.98 -5.35 6.65
N THR A 135 -5.80 -5.93 5.46
CA THR A 135 -4.50 -6.46 5.02
C THR A 135 -3.76 -5.36 4.29
N PHE A 136 -2.67 -4.89 4.89
CA PHE A 136 -1.98 -3.68 4.53
C PHE A 136 -0.56 -3.97 4.07
N ASP A 137 -0.23 -3.51 2.87
CA ASP A 137 1.12 -3.55 2.33
C ASP A 137 1.79 -2.18 2.56
N LEU A 138 2.69 -2.10 3.54
CA LEU A 138 3.35 -0.85 3.91
C LEU A 138 4.26 -0.36 2.77
N ALA A 139 4.12 0.91 2.39
CA ALA A 139 4.99 1.57 1.45
C ALA A 139 5.39 2.96 1.96
N CYS A 140 6.37 3.57 1.32
CA CYS A 140 6.82 4.92 1.67
C CYS A 140 6.27 5.90 0.65
N PHE A 141 5.73 7.02 1.12
CA PHE A 141 5.28 8.11 0.27
C PHE A 141 6.19 9.32 0.42
N PHE A 142 6.90 9.67 -0.64
CA PHE A 142 7.80 10.82 -0.68
C PHE A 142 7.23 11.90 -1.60
N THR A 143 7.47 13.17 -1.28
CA THR A 143 7.18 14.32 -2.16
C THR A 143 8.41 15.24 -2.27
N GLY A 144 8.40 16.14 -3.27
CA GLY A 144 9.42 17.18 -3.44
C GLY A 144 10.85 16.63 -3.54
N ASP A 145 11.81 17.31 -2.91
CA ASP A 145 13.23 16.93 -2.94
C ASP A 145 13.48 15.51 -2.37
N ALA A 146 12.68 15.09 -1.39
CA ALA A 146 12.76 13.76 -0.81
C ALA A 146 12.34 12.68 -1.83
N ALA A 147 11.33 12.96 -2.66
CA ALA A 147 10.92 12.06 -3.74
C ALA A 147 12.03 11.91 -4.78
N VAL A 148 12.65 13.01 -5.21
CA VAL A 148 13.76 13.00 -6.18
C VAL A 148 14.96 12.22 -5.63
N ALA A 149 15.32 12.44 -4.36
CA ALA A 149 16.41 11.74 -3.71
C ALA A 149 16.11 10.23 -3.58
N ALA A 150 14.89 9.87 -3.19
CA ALA A 150 14.48 8.48 -3.06
C ALA A 150 14.48 7.77 -4.42
N ALA A 151 13.80 8.33 -5.43
CA ALA A 151 13.80 7.76 -6.78
C ALA A 151 15.22 7.61 -7.33
N GLY A 152 16.06 8.64 -7.20
CA GLY A 152 17.44 8.59 -7.65
C GLY A 152 18.29 7.50 -6.96
N ALA A 153 18.02 7.20 -5.69
CA ALA A 153 18.67 6.11 -4.98
C ALA A 153 18.26 4.73 -5.50
N ASP A 154 17.04 4.61 -6.05
CA ASP A 154 16.53 3.38 -6.65
C ASP A 154 16.79 3.29 -8.16
N GLY A 155 17.42 4.32 -8.75
CA GLY A 155 17.69 4.39 -10.19
C GLY A 155 16.47 4.78 -11.04
N GLU A 156 15.45 5.34 -10.40
CA GLU A 156 14.20 5.79 -11.00
C GLU A 156 14.14 7.33 -11.10
N GLU A 157 13.18 7.85 -11.87
CA GLU A 157 12.88 9.28 -11.93
C GLU A 157 11.61 9.57 -11.10
N ALA A 158 11.67 10.59 -10.24
CA ALA A 158 10.48 11.07 -9.54
C ALA A 158 9.73 12.10 -10.40
N PHE A 159 8.41 12.07 -10.33
CA PHE A 159 7.57 13.17 -10.78
C PHE A 159 7.26 14.08 -9.59
N ASP A 160 5.99 14.26 -9.24
CA ASP A 160 5.57 15.07 -8.08
C ASP A 160 5.70 14.31 -6.75
N PHE A 161 5.67 12.98 -6.82
CA PHE A 161 5.83 12.07 -5.70
C PHE A 161 6.65 10.85 -6.12
N TYR A 162 7.11 10.10 -5.12
CA TYR A 162 7.72 8.80 -5.33
C TYR A 162 7.22 7.83 -4.26
N ILE A 163 6.72 6.67 -4.70
CA ILE A 163 6.32 5.59 -3.80
C ILE A 163 7.40 4.51 -3.86
N ARG A 164 7.97 4.21 -2.70
CA ARG A 164 8.91 3.09 -2.53
C ARG A 164 8.24 1.98 -1.75
N ASN A 165 8.01 0.84 -2.38
CA ASN A 165 7.62 -0.38 -1.67
C ASN A 165 8.78 -1.38 -1.68
N GLN A 166 9.54 -1.41 -0.59
CA GLN A 166 10.61 -2.40 -0.34
C GLN A 166 10.25 -3.33 0.83
N ASN A 167 9.00 -3.29 1.29
CA ASN A 167 8.55 -4.09 2.40
C ASN A 167 8.04 -5.45 1.91
N PRO A 168 8.66 -6.57 2.31
CA PRO A 168 8.22 -7.89 1.87
C PRO A 168 7.02 -8.44 2.68
N LYS A 169 6.52 -7.69 3.68
CA LYS A 169 5.51 -8.16 4.63
C LYS A 169 4.14 -7.55 4.36
N LEU A 170 3.09 -8.33 4.59
CA LEU A 170 1.73 -7.82 4.75
C LEU A 170 1.41 -7.74 6.24
N TYR A 171 0.80 -6.64 6.65
CA TYR A 171 0.32 -6.41 8.00
C TYR A 171 -1.19 -6.70 8.06
N THR A 172 -1.63 -7.35 9.14
CA THR A 172 -3.06 -7.44 9.46
C THR A 172 -3.34 -6.47 10.59
N VAL A 173 -4.06 -5.40 10.29
CA VAL A 173 -4.35 -4.32 11.25
C VAL A 173 -5.84 -4.35 11.57
N PRO A 174 -6.25 -4.45 12.85
CA PRO A 174 -7.65 -4.29 13.22
C PRO A 174 -8.08 -2.84 13.01
N ILE A 175 -9.32 -2.64 12.57
CA ILE A 175 -9.92 -1.32 12.40
C ILE A 175 -10.88 -1.08 13.56
N ALA A 176 -10.74 0.06 14.23
CA ALA A 176 -11.65 0.46 15.30
C ALA A 176 -13.08 0.59 14.73
N PRO A 177 -14.12 0.16 15.48
CA PRO A 177 -15.50 0.23 15.00
C PRO A 177 -15.99 1.68 14.80
N ASP A 178 -15.32 2.63 15.45
CA ASP A 178 -15.53 4.08 15.38
C ASP A 178 -14.39 4.80 14.63
N ALA A 179 -13.60 4.07 13.84
CA ALA A 179 -12.56 4.68 13.02
C ALA A 179 -13.14 5.71 12.04
N GLU A 180 -12.46 6.83 11.89
CA GLU A 180 -12.77 7.84 10.88
C GLU A 180 -12.31 7.32 9.51
N VAL A 181 -13.21 7.24 8.54
CA VAL A 181 -12.88 6.75 7.21
C VAL A 181 -13.23 7.77 6.15
N PHE A 182 -12.23 8.15 5.34
CA PHE A 182 -12.37 9.05 4.22
C PHE A 182 -11.99 8.33 2.93
N PHE A 183 -12.91 8.34 1.98
CA PHE A 183 -12.67 7.81 0.64
C PHE A 183 -12.63 8.97 -0.37
N ILE A 184 -12.04 8.76 -1.54
CA ILE A 184 -12.03 9.77 -2.59
C ILE A 184 -13.25 9.55 -3.47
N ASP A 185 -14.17 10.51 -3.49
CA ASP A 185 -15.37 10.41 -4.32
C ASP A 185 -15.00 10.38 -5.81
N GLY A 186 -15.50 9.38 -6.54
CA GLY A 186 -15.17 9.17 -7.95
C GLY A 186 -15.69 10.26 -8.90
N MET A 187 -16.64 11.09 -8.45
CA MET A 187 -17.25 12.15 -9.25
C MET A 187 -16.62 13.52 -8.98
N THR A 188 -16.31 13.83 -7.72
CA THR A 188 -15.76 15.15 -7.31
C THR A 188 -14.26 15.13 -7.09
N ILE A 189 -13.66 13.96 -6.86
CA ILE A 189 -12.25 13.79 -6.45
C ILE A 189 -11.98 14.50 -5.10
N GLU A 190 -12.99 14.62 -4.25
CA GLU A 190 -12.89 15.17 -2.89
C GLU A 190 -12.91 14.04 -1.85
N LEU A 191 -12.25 14.26 -0.70
CA LEU A 191 -12.36 13.35 0.44
C LEU A 191 -13.76 13.45 1.05
N THR A 192 -14.44 12.31 1.14
CA THR A 192 -15.77 12.19 1.75
C THR A 192 -15.71 11.21 2.90
N GLU A 193 -16.21 11.64 4.07
CA GLU A 193 -16.31 10.79 5.25
C GLU A 193 -17.45 9.78 5.10
N ILE A 194 -17.18 8.52 5.45
CA ILE A 194 -18.16 7.43 5.48
C ILE A 194 -17.99 6.62 6.76
N PRO A 195 -19.06 5.93 7.24
CA PRO A 195 -18.91 5.02 8.36
C PRO A 195 -18.00 3.84 7.98
N VAL A 196 -17.24 3.31 8.96
CA VAL A 196 -16.30 2.19 8.74
C VAL A 196 -16.94 0.98 8.06
N SER A 197 -18.24 0.74 8.32
CA SER A 197 -19.01 -0.37 7.75
C SER A 197 -19.37 -0.19 6.27
N ALA A 198 -19.25 1.03 5.74
CA ALA A 198 -19.46 1.34 4.33
C ALA A 198 -18.17 1.35 3.51
N TRP A 199 -17.01 1.19 4.15
CA TRP A 199 -15.73 1.09 3.46
C TRP A 199 -15.30 -0.38 3.29
N PRO A 200 -14.76 -0.79 2.13
CA PRO A 200 -14.53 0.03 0.93
C PRO A 200 -15.80 0.40 0.15
N SER A 201 -15.86 1.63 -0.34
CA SER A 201 -17.01 2.16 -1.10
C SER A 201 -16.88 1.86 -2.60
N ASN A 202 -17.98 1.49 -3.25
CA ASN A 202 -18.05 1.35 -4.72
C ASN A 202 -18.12 2.70 -5.45
N GLU A 203 -18.32 3.79 -4.72
CA GLU A 203 -18.30 5.16 -5.24
C GLU A 203 -16.89 5.76 -5.25
N SER A 204 -15.89 5.03 -4.70
CA SER A 204 -14.51 5.50 -4.67
C SER A 204 -13.93 5.65 -6.07
N TYR A 205 -13.16 6.71 -6.26
CA TYR A 205 -12.27 6.90 -7.39
C TYR A 205 -11.23 5.78 -7.48
N LEU A 206 -10.76 5.31 -6.33
CA LEU A 206 -9.83 4.19 -6.23
C LEU A 206 -10.60 2.88 -6.18
N ARG A 207 -10.04 1.86 -6.82
CA ARG A 207 -10.54 0.51 -6.65
C ARG A 207 -10.01 -0.04 -5.33
N CYS A 208 -10.81 0.04 -4.28
CA CYS A 208 -10.47 -0.46 -2.95
C CYS A 208 -11.37 -1.65 -2.55
N PRO A 209 -10.81 -2.70 -1.91
CA PRO A 209 -9.37 -2.97 -1.75
C PRO A 209 -8.77 -3.55 -3.05
N ASP A 210 -7.52 -3.20 -3.35
CA ASP A 210 -6.72 -3.73 -4.46
C ASP A 210 -5.24 -3.42 -4.18
N GLN A 211 -4.31 -4.01 -4.94
CA GLN A 211 -2.87 -3.73 -4.87
C GLN A 211 -2.51 -2.27 -5.22
N TYR A 212 -3.46 -1.50 -5.75
CA TYR A 212 -3.30 -0.08 -6.07
C TYR A 212 -4.14 0.84 -5.18
N CYS A 213 -4.85 0.30 -4.18
CA CYS A 213 -5.63 1.11 -3.24
C CYS A 213 -4.69 1.78 -2.23
N GLY A 214 -4.11 2.93 -2.59
CA GLY A 214 -3.25 3.72 -1.71
C GLY A 214 -4.05 4.34 -0.57
N VAL A 215 -3.64 4.10 0.68
CA VAL A 215 -4.28 4.64 1.88
C VAL A 215 -3.25 5.12 2.90
N TRP A 216 -3.67 6.08 3.73
CA TRP A 216 -3.05 6.41 5.00
C TRP A 216 -3.80 5.71 6.14
N LEU A 217 -3.07 4.95 6.96
CA LEU A 217 -3.57 4.35 8.20
C LEU A 217 -3.06 5.12 9.41
N TYR A 218 -3.99 5.58 10.25
CA TYR A 218 -3.72 6.20 11.54
C TYR A 218 -3.86 5.12 12.61
N VAL A 219 -2.74 4.65 13.15
CA VAL A 219 -2.68 3.54 14.10
C VAL A 219 -2.41 4.08 15.49
N ASN A 220 -3.29 3.74 16.43
CA ASN A 220 -3.18 4.06 17.85
C ASN A 220 -3.44 2.78 18.65
N ASP A 221 -2.57 2.46 19.62
CA ASP A 221 -2.62 1.23 20.40
C ASP A 221 -2.74 -0.03 19.52
N ALA A 222 -1.98 -0.08 18.41
CA ALA A 222 -2.00 -1.14 17.38
C ALA A 222 -3.34 -1.37 16.66
N VAL A 223 -4.28 -0.42 16.73
CA VAL A 223 -5.56 -0.43 16.02
C VAL A 223 -5.64 0.76 15.06
N ALA A 224 -6.13 0.56 13.84
CA ALA A 224 -6.40 1.64 12.91
C ALA A 224 -7.64 2.42 13.39
N THR A 225 -7.43 3.66 13.82
CA THR A 225 -8.50 4.61 14.20
C THR A 225 -8.84 5.58 13.08
N GLY A 226 -8.07 5.57 11.98
CA GLY A 226 -8.33 6.38 10.80
C GLY A 226 -7.86 5.68 9.53
N VAL A 227 -8.65 5.79 8.47
CA VAL A 227 -8.32 5.31 7.12
C VAL A 227 -8.63 6.43 6.13
N VAL A 228 -7.63 6.89 5.38
CA VAL A 228 -7.81 7.94 4.37
C VAL A 228 -7.26 7.47 3.04
N GLU A 229 -8.11 7.37 2.02
CA GLU A 229 -7.66 7.07 0.66
C GLU A 229 -6.76 8.19 0.12
N GLN A 230 -5.63 7.82 -0.50
CA GLN A 230 -4.67 8.75 -1.06
C GLN A 230 -4.82 8.81 -2.58
N TYR A 231 -5.19 9.99 -3.08
CA TYR A 231 -5.28 10.22 -4.51
C TYR A 231 -3.87 10.20 -5.12
N LEU A 232 -3.69 9.39 -6.16
CA LEU A 232 -2.46 9.31 -6.95
C LEU A 232 -2.80 9.74 -8.38
N PRO A 233 -2.34 10.92 -8.84
CA PRO A 233 -2.63 11.42 -10.19
C PRO A 233 -2.01 10.61 -11.32
#